data_AF-A0A182VDM6-F1
#
_entry.id   AF-A0A182VDM6-F1
#
_cell.length_a   1.000
_cell.length_b   1.000
_cell.length_c   1.000
_cell.angle_alpha   90.00
_cell.angle_beta   90.00
_cell.angle_gamma   90.00
#
_symmetry.space_group_name_H-M   'P 1'
#
loop_
_entity.id
_entity.type
_entity.pdbx_description
1 polymer ?
#
loop_
_entity_poly.entity_id
_entity_poly.type
_entity_poly.pdbx_seq_one_letter_code
_entity_poly.pdbx_strand_id
1 'polypeptide(L)'
;MANLRDITAKKYARPTINVAIHPNPGTPPTGAGPSADGTDYRSIFFNEISQIMRGYGDCEKPLRESVLLVEKIVLQQLRGIMQEAIDHAMSRPNSPTLSRRDFEYIMRKNQVRVARLQKYFRDMALMKKRLKDLCGGRYPHLNLGPSSETSDDDSDREAPEKYDEEKARRLFRADRISQILTGRQYEEYIAARRTSFMHRNTEVMKSRMRQWLNIPEDVNITQSCLLTLAYLAHETIAVLVDFCILTRLNTANRTVDPYSRVTPSGKSYNMLHACPEVSQGRGLDGVKPITPQEITEAMRRHRQMAMRSSGRYRNALNFKPPYLAM
;
A
#
# COMPACT_ATOMS: atom_id res chain seq x y z
N MET A 1 35.47 2.40 -50.37
CA MET A 1 34.55 3.47 -49.91
C MET A 1 33.65 2.88 -48.85
N ALA A 2 33.86 3.30 -47.60
CA ALA A 2 33.23 2.80 -46.38
C ALA A 2 31.76 3.27 -46.32
N ASN A 3 30.80 2.34 -46.26
CA ASN A 3 30.17 1.74 -45.08
C ASN A 3 28.90 2.46 -44.63
N LEU A 4 27.78 1.80 -44.94
CA LEU A 4 26.39 2.12 -44.66
C LEU A 4 26.07 1.75 -43.20
N ARG A 5 26.43 2.59 -42.22
CA ARG A 5 26.02 2.42 -40.81
C ARG A 5 25.92 3.77 -40.09
N ASP A 6 24.80 4.46 -40.29
CA ASP A 6 24.34 5.48 -39.34
C ASP A 6 22.82 5.41 -39.22
N ILE A 7 22.35 4.39 -38.50
CA ILE A 7 21.02 4.41 -37.89
C ILE A 7 21.25 4.81 -36.43
N THR A 8 20.92 6.05 -36.14
CA THR A 8 20.99 6.65 -34.81
C THR A 8 20.09 5.89 -33.83
N ALA A 9 20.70 5.02 -33.02
CA ALA A 9 20.05 4.48 -31.83
C ALA A 9 19.82 5.63 -30.84
N LYS A 10 18.62 6.22 -30.83
CA LYS A 10 18.14 7.02 -29.69
C LYS A 10 18.19 6.14 -28.44
N LYS A 11 19.26 6.25 -27.66
CA LYS A 11 19.30 5.70 -26.29
C LYS A 11 18.23 6.45 -25.50
N TYR A 12 17.07 5.83 -25.32
CA TYR A 12 16.09 6.29 -24.33
C TYR A 12 16.80 6.30 -22.97
N ALA A 13 17.13 7.49 -22.47
CA ALA A 13 17.73 7.64 -21.15
C ALA A 13 16.77 7.05 -20.11
N ARG A 14 17.28 6.26 -19.17
CA ARG A 14 16.47 5.58 -18.15
C ARG A 14 15.90 6.62 -17.18
N PRO A 15 14.56 6.80 -17.10
CA PRO A 15 13.98 7.69 -16.14
C PRO A 15 14.27 7.16 -14.73
N THR A 16 14.89 8.01 -13.90
CA THR A 16 15.19 7.68 -12.50
C THR A 16 14.23 8.44 -11.62
N ILE A 17 13.42 7.72 -10.86
CA ILE A 17 12.63 8.29 -9.78
C ILE A 17 13.57 8.45 -8.59
N ASN A 18 13.68 9.64 -8.04
CA ASN A 18 14.47 9.87 -6.83
C ASN A 18 13.87 9.08 -5.65
N VAL A 19 14.38 7.86 -5.41
CA VAL A 19 13.97 6.96 -4.33
C VAL A 19 14.43 7.48 -2.95
N ALA A 20 15.37 8.41 -2.93
CA ALA A 20 15.86 9.03 -1.69
C ALA A 20 14.83 10.03 -1.13
N ILE A 21 14.40 9.75 0.10
CA ILE A 21 14.01 10.78 1.08
C ILE A 21 15.22 10.89 1.99
N HIS A 22 15.88 12.06 2.08
CA HIS A 22 17.10 12.26 2.87
C HIS A 22 17.07 11.53 4.22
N PRO A 23 17.98 10.56 4.46
CA PRO A 23 18.16 10.00 5.78
C PRO A 23 19.65 10.08 6.15
N ASN A 24 20.05 11.07 6.94
CA ASN A 24 21.20 10.88 7.82
C ASN A 24 21.15 11.81 9.05
N PRO A 25 20.74 11.32 10.23
CA PRO A 25 21.09 11.94 11.50
C PRO A 25 22.30 11.18 12.07
N GLY A 26 23.49 11.77 12.07
CA GLY A 26 24.64 11.08 12.64
C GLY A 26 25.97 11.83 12.59
N THR A 27 26.09 12.94 13.31
CA THR A 27 27.15 13.23 14.33
C THR A 27 27.08 14.72 14.69
N PRO A 28 27.08 15.09 15.99
CA PRO A 28 27.02 16.50 16.39
C PRO A 28 28.43 17.12 16.36
N PRO A 29 28.63 18.29 15.72
CA PRO A 29 29.62 19.22 16.19
C PRO A 29 28.98 20.06 17.30
N THR A 30 29.60 20.02 18.47
CA THR A 30 29.42 20.99 19.56
C THR A 30 29.43 22.42 19.02
N GLY A 31 28.36 23.18 19.26
CA GLY A 31 28.29 24.61 18.97
C GLY A 31 26.88 25.15 19.09
N ALA A 32 26.63 25.93 20.12
CA ALA A 32 25.35 26.59 20.39
C ALA A 32 24.98 27.59 19.27
N GLY A 33 23.74 27.49 18.77
CA GLY A 33 23.12 28.42 17.82
C GLY A 33 21.67 28.00 17.53
N PRO A 34 20.73 28.94 17.27
CA PRO A 34 19.30 28.69 17.40
C PRO A 34 18.73 27.83 16.27
N SER A 35 17.82 26.93 16.66
CA SER A 35 17.12 25.96 15.82
C SER A 35 16.38 26.62 14.65
N ALA A 36 16.91 26.45 13.45
CA ALA A 36 16.22 26.72 12.21
C ALA A 36 16.56 25.61 11.20
N ASP A 37 15.82 24.49 11.24
CA ASP A 37 15.47 23.76 10.02
C ASP A 37 14.34 22.76 10.28
N GLY A 38 13.18 23.03 9.69
CA GLY A 38 11.99 22.19 9.81
C GLY A 38 11.12 22.44 8.60
N THR A 39 11.54 21.96 7.43
CA THR A 39 10.73 21.97 6.22
C THR A 39 9.41 21.25 6.51
N ASP A 40 8.32 22.02 6.58
CA ASP A 40 7.00 21.54 6.94
C ASP A 40 6.50 20.59 5.84
N TYR A 41 6.63 19.28 6.05
CA TYR A 41 6.26 18.27 5.05
C TYR A 41 4.76 18.35 4.77
N ARG A 42 4.41 18.87 3.59
CA ARG A 42 3.03 18.97 3.14
C ARG A 42 2.53 17.63 2.60
N SER A 43 1.70 16.97 3.40
CA SER A 43 0.97 15.77 3.00
C SER A 43 0.05 16.04 1.80
N ILE A 44 0.05 15.12 0.82
CA ILE A 44 -0.85 15.19 -0.33
C ILE A 44 -2.09 14.32 -0.07
N PHE A 45 -1.94 13.19 0.63
CA PHE A 45 -2.99 12.19 0.83
C PHE A 45 -3.37 11.98 2.31
N PHE A 46 -3.21 13.01 3.14
CA PHE A 46 -3.45 12.92 4.60
C PHE A 46 -4.80 12.27 4.94
N ASN A 47 -5.87 12.78 4.33
CA ASN A 47 -7.23 12.37 4.64
C ASN A 47 -7.47 10.93 4.17
N GLU A 48 -7.04 10.60 2.96
CA GLU A 48 -7.18 9.25 2.42
C GLU A 48 -6.43 8.24 3.27
N ILE A 49 -5.18 8.52 3.65
CA ILE A 49 -4.35 7.63 4.47
C ILE A 49 -4.98 7.46 5.86
N SER A 50 -5.42 8.54 6.50
CA SER A 50 -6.09 8.50 7.81
C SER A 50 -7.34 7.62 7.78
N GLN A 51 -8.20 7.78 6.77
CA GLN A 51 -9.40 6.96 6.63
C GLN A 51 -9.09 5.49 6.33
N ILE A 52 -8.07 5.21 5.51
CA ILE A 52 -7.64 3.84 5.24
C ILE A 52 -7.10 3.19 6.53
N MET A 53 -6.31 3.91 7.34
CA MET A 53 -5.82 3.43 8.64
C MET A 53 -6.99 3.09 9.59
N ARG A 54 -7.97 3.98 9.73
CA ARG A 54 -9.22 3.73 10.49
C ARG A 54 -9.95 2.49 9.95
N GLY A 55 -10.11 2.38 8.64
CA GLY A 55 -10.80 1.26 7.99
C GLY A 55 -10.19 -0.11 8.31
N TYR A 56 -8.87 -0.17 8.49
CA TYR A 56 -8.13 -1.40 8.81
C TYR A 56 -7.94 -1.67 10.30
N GLY A 57 -8.41 -0.80 11.19
CA GLY A 57 -8.46 -1.04 12.63
C GLY A 57 -7.61 -0.13 13.49
N ASP A 58 -7.15 1.01 12.95
CA ASP A 58 -6.74 2.14 13.79
C ASP A 58 -7.97 2.82 14.43
N CYS A 59 -7.76 3.80 15.29
CA CYS A 59 -8.82 4.53 15.96
C CYS A 59 -9.61 5.48 15.02
N GLU A 60 -10.69 6.07 15.55
CA GLU A 60 -11.55 7.01 14.82
C GLU A 60 -10.79 8.22 14.24
N LYS A 61 -9.79 8.69 14.99
CA LYS A 61 -8.94 9.85 14.65
C LYS A 61 -7.47 9.46 14.79
N PRO A 62 -6.87 8.83 13.75
CA PRO A 62 -5.45 8.48 13.76
C PRO A 62 -4.57 9.69 14.07
N LEU A 63 -3.46 9.46 14.78
CA LEU A 63 -2.53 10.53 15.15
C LEU A 63 -1.92 11.16 13.90
N ARG A 64 -1.85 12.50 13.86
CA ARG A 64 -1.27 13.24 12.72
C ARG A 64 0.14 12.76 12.41
N GLU A 65 0.99 12.62 13.42
CA GLU A 65 2.38 12.16 13.25
C GLU A 65 2.46 10.76 12.67
N SER A 66 1.57 9.86 13.09
CA SER A 66 1.48 8.49 12.56
C SER A 66 1.07 8.50 11.10
N VAL A 67 0.05 9.28 10.72
CA VAL A 67 -0.40 9.41 9.31
C VAL A 67 0.72 9.94 8.42
N LEU A 68 1.44 10.98 8.88
CA LEU A 68 2.58 11.54 8.14
C LEU A 68 3.74 10.54 7.99
N LEU A 69 4.01 9.75 9.02
CA LEU A 69 5.03 8.69 8.95
C LEU A 69 4.61 7.58 7.98
N VAL A 70 3.34 7.15 8.04
CA VAL A 70 2.78 6.17 7.10
C VAL A 70 2.88 6.68 5.66
N GLU A 71 2.53 7.95 5.40
CA GLU A 71 2.66 8.53 4.06
C GLU A 71 4.09 8.51 3.53
N LYS A 72 5.07 8.90 4.36
CA LYS A 72 6.50 8.84 3.99
C LYS A 72 6.95 7.42 3.66
N ILE A 73 6.51 6.43 4.44
CA ILE A 73 6.81 5.01 4.18
C ILE A 73 6.17 4.56 2.87
N VAL A 74 4.87 4.81 2.67
CA VAL A 74 4.16 4.41 1.44
C VAL A 74 4.78 5.06 0.22
N LEU A 75 5.10 6.35 0.29
CA LEU A 75 5.80 7.09 -0.75
C LEU A 75 7.13 6.41 -1.14
N GLN A 76 7.96 6.08 -0.15
CA GLN A 76 9.25 5.41 -0.39
C GLN A 76 9.07 4.02 -1.02
N GLN A 77 8.09 3.25 -0.54
CA GLN A 77 7.78 1.91 -1.07
C GLN A 77 7.31 1.99 -2.52
N LEU A 78 6.35 2.87 -2.83
CA LEU A 78 5.81 3.03 -4.18
C LEU A 78 6.85 3.52 -5.19
N ARG A 79 7.73 4.46 -4.80
CA ARG A 79 8.83 4.90 -5.67
C ARG A 79 9.75 3.74 -6.04
N GLY A 80 10.10 2.92 -5.05
CA GLY A 80 10.93 1.74 -5.29
C GLY A 80 10.25 0.73 -6.22
N ILE A 81 9.00 0.38 -5.93
CA ILE A 81 8.18 -0.49 -6.78
C ILE A 81 8.09 0.02 -8.21
N MET A 82 7.81 1.31 -8.38
CA MET A 82 7.66 1.92 -9.70
C MET A 82 8.99 1.92 -10.46
N GLN A 83 10.12 2.18 -9.78
CA GLN A 83 11.43 2.12 -10.41
C GLN A 83 11.75 0.69 -10.89
N GLU A 84 11.49 -0.33 -10.06
CA GLU A 84 11.71 -1.73 -10.47
C GLU A 84 10.80 -2.14 -11.64
N ALA A 85 9.56 -1.67 -11.66
CA ALA A 85 8.65 -1.91 -12.78
C ALA A 85 9.10 -1.21 -14.08
N ILE A 86 9.60 0.04 -13.98
CA ILE A 86 10.19 0.77 -15.11
C ILE A 86 11.43 0.04 -15.63
N ASP A 87 12.32 -0.38 -14.73
CA ASP A 87 13.54 -1.10 -15.09
C ASP A 87 13.22 -2.40 -15.84
N HIS A 88 12.18 -3.12 -15.39
CA HIS A 88 11.68 -4.30 -16.09
C HIS A 88 11.09 -3.95 -17.46
N ALA A 89 10.22 -2.94 -17.54
CA ALA A 89 9.61 -2.51 -18.81
C ALA A 89 10.68 -2.13 -19.85
N MET A 90 11.70 -1.37 -19.43
CA MET A 90 12.84 -0.94 -20.26
C MET A 90 13.77 -2.09 -20.69
N SER A 91 13.76 -3.22 -19.97
CA SER A 91 14.54 -4.41 -20.36
C SER A 91 13.91 -5.19 -21.52
N ARG A 92 12.64 -4.91 -21.86
CA ARG A 92 11.93 -5.61 -22.94
C ARG A 92 12.32 -5.03 -24.32
N PRO A 93 12.73 -5.86 -25.30
CA PRO A 93 13.20 -5.39 -26.60
C PRO A 93 12.17 -4.61 -27.43
N ASN A 94 10.88 -4.93 -27.30
CA ASN A 94 9.85 -4.51 -28.27
C ASN A 94 8.82 -3.50 -27.72
N SER A 95 8.82 -3.20 -26.41
CA SER A 95 7.88 -2.25 -25.81
C SER A 95 8.37 -1.73 -24.45
N PRO A 96 9.12 -0.62 -24.43
CA PRO A 96 9.63 0.00 -23.20
C PRO A 96 8.53 0.77 -22.42
N THR A 97 7.25 0.50 -22.69
CA THR A 97 6.13 1.19 -22.02
C THR A 97 5.74 0.47 -20.74
N LEU A 98 5.75 1.18 -19.62
CA LEU A 98 5.31 0.66 -18.33
C LEU A 98 3.85 0.21 -18.40
N SER A 99 3.60 -1.04 -18.02
CA SER A 99 2.28 -1.68 -18.04
C SER A 99 1.95 -2.38 -16.72
N ARG A 100 0.68 -2.74 -16.51
CA ARG A 100 0.25 -3.55 -15.34
C ARG A 100 1.04 -4.85 -15.18
N ARG A 101 1.39 -5.49 -16.30
CA ARG A 101 2.17 -6.76 -16.31
C ARG A 101 3.53 -6.62 -15.65
N ASP A 102 4.14 -5.43 -15.72
CA ASP A 102 5.43 -5.17 -15.08
C ASP A 102 5.31 -5.22 -13.55
N PHE A 103 4.22 -4.71 -13.00
CA PHE A 103 3.91 -4.82 -11.57
C PHE A 103 3.58 -6.26 -11.16
N GLU A 104 2.76 -6.97 -11.94
CA GLU A 104 2.44 -8.39 -11.68
C GLU A 104 3.72 -9.26 -11.68
N TYR A 105 4.67 -8.97 -12.58
CA TYR A 105 5.93 -9.70 -12.66
C TYR A 105 6.85 -9.50 -11.45
N ILE A 106 6.99 -8.26 -10.95
CA ILE A 106 7.80 -8.02 -9.74
C ILE A 106 7.15 -8.63 -8.49
N MET A 107 5.80 -8.76 -8.46
CA MET A 107 5.03 -9.42 -7.40
C MET A 107 5.03 -10.96 -7.46
N ARG A 108 5.56 -11.58 -8.52
CA ARG A 108 5.37 -13.01 -8.83
C ARG A 108 5.75 -14.00 -7.72
N LYS A 109 6.58 -13.59 -6.76
CA LYS A 109 6.95 -14.44 -5.62
C LYS A 109 5.77 -14.67 -4.67
N ASN A 110 4.86 -13.70 -4.57
CA ASN A 110 3.64 -13.82 -3.78
C ASN A 110 2.43 -14.04 -4.67
N GLN A 111 2.19 -15.31 -4.98
CA GLN A 111 1.13 -15.76 -5.85
C GLN A 111 -0.29 -15.41 -5.35
N VAL A 112 -0.49 -15.31 -4.04
CA VAL A 112 -1.79 -14.92 -3.45
C VAL A 112 -2.05 -13.43 -3.67
N ARG A 113 -1.02 -12.57 -3.48
CA ARG A 113 -1.13 -11.13 -3.73
C ARG A 113 -1.33 -10.79 -5.21
N VAL A 114 -0.65 -11.52 -6.11
CA VAL A 114 -0.89 -11.38 -7.56
C VAL A 114 -2.33 -11.74 -7.91
N ALA A 115 -2.84 -12.87 -7.40
CA ALA A 115 -4.23 -13.26 -7.62
C ALA A 115 -5.22 -12.23 -7.05
N ARG A 116 -4.94 -11.65 -5.86
CA ARG A 116 -5.74 -10.57 -5.26
C ARG A 116 -5.76 -9.32 -6.14
N LEU A 117 -4.63 -8.93 -6.72
CA LEU A 117 -4.52 -7.79 -7.65
C LEU A 117 -5.33 -8.03 -8.93
N GLN A 118 -5.19 -9.20 -9.55
CA GLN A 118 -5.93 -9.57 -10.76
C GLN A 118 -7.43 -9.58 -10.51
N LYS A 119 -7.87 -10.17 -9.38
CA LYS A 119 -9.27 -10.14 -8.95
C LYS A 119 -9.78 -8.71 -8.76
N TYR A 120 -9.01 -7.82 -8.14
CA TYR A 120 -9.39 -6.42 -7.97
C TYR A 120 -9.69 -5.72 -9.30
N PHE A 121 -8.84 -5.90 -10.32
CA PHE A 121 -9.06 -5.32 -11.64
C PHE A 121 -10.28 -5.90 -12.35
N ARG A 122 -10.49 -7.22 -12.26
CA ARG A 122 -11.68 -7.88 -12.78
C ARG A 122 -12.95 -7.34 -12.14
N ASP A 123 -13.01 -7.31 -10.80
CA ASP A 123 -14.18 -6.85 -10.07
C ASP A 123 -14.50 -5.38 -10.42
N MET A 124 -13.45 -4.55 -10.54
CA MET A 124 -13.60 -3.17 -10.97
C MET A 124 -14.16 -3.04 -12.40
N ALA A 125 -13.70 -3.87 -13.34
CA ALA A 125 -14.22 -3.92 -14.71
C ALA A 125 -15.69 -4.38 -14.74
N LEU A 126 -16.02 -5.43 -13.99
CA LEU A 126 -17.39 -5.93 -13.85
C LEU A 126 -18.32 -4.86 -13.26
N MET A 127 -17.89 -4.16 -12.22
CA MET A 127 -18.68 -3.09 -11.60
C MET A 127 -18.90 -1.91 -12.56
N LYS A 128 -17.89 -1.52 -13.35
CA LYS A 128 -18.05 -0.50 -14.41
C LYS A 128 -19.06 -0.94 -15.46
N LYS A 129 -18.99 -2.19 -15.90
CA LYS A 129 -19.94 -2.77 -16.86
C LYS A 129 -21.37 -2.75 -16.29
N ARG A 130 -21.56 -3.27 -15.07
CA ARG A 130 -22.85 -3.27 -14.37
C ARG A 130 -23.42 -1.86 -14.21
N LEU A 131 -22.59 -0.89 -13.83
CA LEU A 131 -23.02 0.51 -13.68
C LEU A 131 -23.43 1.10 -15.04
N LYS A 132 -22.69 0.80 -16.11
CA LYS A 132 -23.04 1.20 -17.48
C LYS A 132 -24.38 0.56 -17.91
N ASP A 133 -24.60 -0.71 -17.63
CA ASP A 133 -25.84 -1.42 -17.97
C ASP A 133 -27.05 -0.85 -17.20
N LEU A 134 -26.87 -0.52 -15.90
CA LEU A 134 -27.92 0.04 -15.04
C LEU A 134 -28.24 1.51 -15.34
N CYS A 135 -27.23 2.32 -15.67
CA CYS A 135 -27.38 3.76 -15.88
C CYS A 135 -27.49 4.17 -17.36
N GLY A 136 -27.16 3.27 -18.28
CA GLY A 136 -26.96 3.51 -19.71
C GLY A 136 -28.20 3.94 -20.51
N GLY A 137 -29.37 4.06 -19.87
CA GLY A 137 -30.59 4.56 -20.50
C GLY A 137 -31.05 5.95 -20.04
N ARG A 138 -30.48 6.56 -18.99
CA ARG A 138 -31.09 7.77 -18.36
C ARG A 138 -30.22 9.00 -18.17
N TYR A 139 -28.91 8.96 -18.45
CA TYR A 139 -28.05 10.14 -18.25
C TYR A 139 -26.93 10.26 -19.30
N PRO A 140 -27.18 10.98 -20.41
CA PRO A 140 -26.13 11.34 -21.38
C PRO A 140 -25.02 12.21 -20.78
N HIS A 141 -25.32 12.94 -19.69
CA HIS A 141 -24.41 13.91 -19.06
C HIS A 141 -23.27 13.29 -18.23
N LEU A 142 -23.35 12.00 -17.85
CA LEU A 142 -22.33 11.38 -17.00
C LEU A 142 -20.99 11.16 -17.70
N ASN A 143 -20.86 11.57 -18.98
CA ASN A 143 -19.66 11.43 -19.80
C ASN A 143 -18.98 10.06 -19.62
N LEU A 144 -19.81 9.01 -19.56
CA LEU A 144 -19.39 7.61 -19.71
C LEU A 144 -19.10 7.32 -21.19
N GLY A 145 -18.51 8.31 -21.88
CA GLY A 145 -18.23 8.27 -23.31
C GLY A 145 -17.41 7.03 -23.67
N PRO A 146 -17.33 6.70 -24.96
CA PRO A 146 -16.49 5.60 -25.41
C PRO A 146 -15.07 5.92 -24.94
N SER A 147 -14.65 5.27 -23.85
CA SER A 147 -13.25 5.27 -23.47
C SER A 147 -12.58 4.56 -24.61
N SER A 148 -11.93 5.35 -25.48
CA SER A 148 -11.18 4.89 -26.63
C SER A 148 -10.51 3.57 -26.30
N GLU A 149 -10.82 2.58 -27.13
CA GLU A 149 -10.40 1.21 -27.06
C GLU A 149 -8.87 1.11 -26.97
N THR A 150 -8.38 1.16 -25.75
CA THR A 150 -7.34 0.25 -25.32
C THR A 150 -8.00 -0.54 -24.21
N SER A 151 -8.79 -1.54 -24.62
CA SER A 151 -9.11 -2.63 -23.71
C SER A 151 -7.79 -3.06 -23.09
N ASP A 152 -7.62 -2.88 -21.78
CA ASP A 152 -6.69 -3.72 -21.05
C ASP A 152 -7.25 -5.15 -21.20
N ASP A 153 -6.91 -5.78 -22.32
CA ASP A 153 -7.27 -7.13 -22.82
C ASP A 153 -7.02 -8.23 -21.76
N ASP A 154 -6.35 -7.88 -20.67
CA ASP A 154 -6.08 -8.75 -19.55
C ASP A 154 -7.11 -8.65 -18.39
N SER A 155 -8.16 -7.83 -18.48
CA SER A 155 -9.18 -7.74 -17.41
C SER A 155 -10.18 -8.91 -17.45
N ASP A 156 -10.33 -9.55 -18.61
CA ASP A 156 -11.21 -10.71 -18.82
C ASP A 156 -10.51 -12.05 -18.53
N ARG A 157 -9.20 -12.04 -18.23
CA ARG A 157 -8.44 -13.26 -17.90
C ARG A 157 -8.95 -13.92 -16.64
N GLU A 158 -8.85 -15.27 -16.61
CA GLU A 158 -9.15 -16.05 -15.43
C GLU A 158 -8.17 -15.73 -14.28
N ALA A 159 -8.61 -14.95 -13.30
CA ALA A 159 -7.84 -14.68 -12.09
C ALA A 159 -7.94 -15.94 -11.21
N PRO A 160 -6.83 -16.68 -10.98
CA PRO A 160 -6.88 -17.90 -10.21
C PRO A 160 -7.34 -17.59 -8.78
N GLU A 161 -8.44 -18.21 -8.35
CA GLU A 161 -8.90 -18.05 -6.98
C GLU A 161 -7.94 -18.76 -6.03
N LYS A 162 -7.35 -18.01 -5.11
CA LYS A 162 -6.47 -18.51 -4.07
C LYS A 162 -7.04 -18.12 -2.72
N TYR A 163 -7.03 -19.05 -1.76
CA TYR A 163 -7.41 -18.73 -0.40
C TYR A 163 -6.44 -17.69 0.16
N ASP A 164 -7.03 -16.63 0.69
CA ASP A 164 -6.30 -15.45 1.10
C ASP A 164 -6.50 -15.21 2.59
N GLU A 165 -5.60 -15.78 3.37
CA GLU A 165 -5.61 -15.67 4.83
C GLU A 165 -5.52 -14.23 5.31
N GLU A 166 -4.70 -13.38 4.68
CA GLU A 166 -4.56 -11.97 5.06
C GLU A 166 -5.90 -11.24 4.86
N LYS A 167 -6.55 -11.46 3.71
CA LYS A 167 -7.85 -10.85 3.41
C LYS A 167 -8.94 -11.37 4.35
N ALA A 168 -8.99 -12.67 4.60
CA ALA A 168 -9.95 -13.28 5.52
C ALA A 168 -9.80 -12.69 6.94
N ARG A 169 -8.57 -12.55 7.43
CA ARG A 169 -8.27 -11.93 8.74
C ARG A 169 -8.72 -10.47 8.83
N ARG A 170 -8.49 -9.69 7.77
CA ARG A 170 -8.95 -8.29 7.69
C ARG A 170 -10.48 -8.18 7.70
N LEU A 171 -11.18 -9.08 6.99
CA LEU A 171 -12.64 -9.13 6.98
C LEU A 171 -13.21 -9.51 8.34
N PHE A 172 -12.64 -10.52 9.01
CA PHE A 172 -13.02 -10.90 10.36
C PHE A 172 -12.83 -9.74 11.35
N ARG A 173 -11.71 -9.03 11.28
CA ARG A 173 -11.47 -7.85 12.11
C ARG A 173 -12.51 -6.76 11.87
N ALA A 174 -12.81 -6.47 10.60
CA ALA A 174 -13.80 -5.46 10.24
C ALA A 174 -15.20 -5.82 10.76
N ASP A 175 -15.61 -7.09 10.68
CA ASP A 175 -16.87 -7.58 11.24
C ASP A 175 -16.94 -7.36 12.76
N ARG A 176 -15.86 -7.68 13.48
CA ARG A 176 -15.78 -7.45 14.93
C ARG A 176 -15.84 -5.98 15.31
N ILE A 177 -15.15 -5.12 14.57
CA ILE A 177 -15.24 -3.67 14.76
C ILE A 177 -16.69 -3.23 14.54
N SER A 178 -17.32 -3.64 13.43
CA SER A 178 -18.70 -3.25 13.10
C SER A 178 -19.73 -3.62 14.16
N GLN A 179 -19.55 -4.76 14.87
CA GLN A 179 -20.47 -5.21 15.92
C GLN A 179 -20.48 -4.35 17.18
N ILE A 180 -19.41 -3.56 17.44
CA ILE A 180 -19.28 -2.76 18.66
C ILE A 180 -19.52 -1.25 18.46
N LEU A 181 -19.70 -0.81 17.21
CA LEU A 181 -19.91 0.61 16.90
C LEU A 181 -21.37 1.02 17.08
N THR A 182 -21.59 2.25 17.53
CA THR A 182 -22.91 2.90 17.45
C THR A 182 -23.30 3.15 15.99
N GLY A 183 -24.59 3.41 15.71
CA GLY A 183 -25.07 3.64 14.34
C GLY A 183 -24.27 4.72 13.58
N ARG A 184 -24.06 5.88 14.21
CA ARG A 184 -23.25 6.96 13.63
C ARG A 184 -21.79 6.54 13.40
N GLN A 185 -21.15 5.90 14.38
CA GLN A 185 -19.77 5.45 14.25
C GLN A 185 -19.61 4.39 13.17
N TYR A 186 -20.62 3.53 12.99
CA TYR A 186 -20.67 2.52 11.94
C TYR A 186 -20.74 3.16 10.55
N GLU A 187 -21.61 4.17 10.35
CA GLU A 187 -21.70 4.91 9.08
C GLU A 187 -20.35 5.53 8.68
N GLU A 188 -19.71 6.23 9.62
CA GLU A 188 -18.39 6.82 9.42
C GLU A 188 -17.32 5.75 9.17
N TYR A 189 -17.37 4.61 9.86
CA TYR A 189 -16.46 3.49 9.65
C TYR A 189 -16.63 2.86 8.25
N ILE A 190 -17.85 2.71 7.77
CA ILE A 190 -18.13 2.22 6.40
C ILE A 190 -17.67 3.24 5.35
N ALA A 191 -17.76 4.55 5.61
CA ALA A 191 -17.15 5.56 4.77
C ALA A 191 -15.61 5.42 4.74
N ALA A 192 -14.98 5.25 5.91
CA ALA A 192 -13.55 5.03 6.03
C ALA A 192 -13.10 3.78 5.23
N ARG A 193 -13.80 2.65 5.38
CA ARG A 193 -13.54 1.40 4.65
C ARG A 193 -13.66 1.49 3.14
N ARG A 194 -14.43 2.44 2.62
CA ARG A 194 -14.61 2.68 1.17
C ARG A 194 -13.63 3.71 0.62
N THR A 195 -12.82 4.32 1.47
CA THR A 195 -11.86 5.33 1.05
C THR A 195 -10.76 4.69 0.21
N SER A 196 -10.38 5.35 -0.87
CA SER A 196 -9.31 4.90 -1.77
C SER A 196 -8.56 6.10 -2.35
N PHE A 197 -7.43 5.84 -3.00
CA PHE A 197 -6.70 6.86 -3.75
C PHE A 197 -7.36 7.21 -5.10
N MET A 198 -8.47 6.55 -5.44
CA MET A 198 -9.18 6.84 -6.67
C MET A 198 -9.93 8.16 -6.57
N HIS A 199 -9.90 8.92 -7.66
CA HIS A 199 -10.67 10.16 -7.80
C HIS A 199 -11.63 10.05 -8.99
N ARG A 200 -12.81 10.67 -8.87
CA ARG A 200 -13.81 10.68 -9.96
C ARG A 200 -13.24 11.30 -11.25
N ASN A 201 -12.40 12.31 -11.10
CA ASN A 201 -11.62 12.89 -12.20
C ASN A 201 -10.23 12.24 -12.25
N THR A 202 -9.98 11.48 -13.32
CA THR A 202 -8.73 10.77 -13.59
C THR A 202 -7.52 11.69 -13.70
N GLU A 203 -7.66 12.87 -14.30
CA GLU A 203 -6.53 13.80 -14.47
C GLU A 203 -6.10 14.40 -13.12
N VAL A 204 -7.04 14.65 -12.22
CA VAL A 204 -6.73 15.08 -10.84
C VAL A 204 -5.97 13.98 -10.08
N MET A 205 -6.40 12.72 -10.22
CA MET A 205 -5.70 11.57 -9.63
C MET A 205 -4.28 11.45 -10.18
N LYS A 206 -4.13 11.55 -11.51
CA LYS A 206 -2.84 11.50 -12.21
C LYS A 206 -1.92 12.62 -11.73
N SER A 207 -2.42 13.85 -11.65
CA SER A 207 -1.66 15.02 -11.17
C SER A 207 -1.20 14.84 -9.72
N ARG A 208 -2.10 14.48 -8.79
CA ARG A 208 -1.76 14.24 -7.38
C ARG A 208 -0.75 13.10 -7.22
N MET A 209 -0.92 12.00 -7.96
CA MET A 209 0.01 10.86 -7.90
C MET A 209 1.39 11.21 -8.46
N ARG A 210 1.44 11.96 -9.57
CA ARG A 210 2.70 12.45 -10.15
C ARG A 210 3.43 13.39 -9.19
N GLN A 211 2.70 14.33 -8.59
CA GLN A 211 3.24 15.24 -7.57
C GLN A 211 3.74 14.47 -6.35
N TRP A 212 3.00 13.47 -5.87
CA TRP A 212 3.39 12.71 -4.69
C TRP A 212 4.63 11.86 -4.92
N LEU A 213 4.63 11.08 -6.00
CA LEU A 213 5.74 10.19 -6.32
C LEU A 213 6.93 10.92 -6.97
N ASN A 214 6.83 12.23 -7.25
CA ASN A 214 7.82 13.02 -8.01
C ASN A 214 8.18 12.35 -9.34
N ILE A 215 7.15 12.00 -10.13
CA ILE A 215 7.35 11.30 -11.40
C ILE A 215 7.74 12.30 -12.48
N PRO A 216 8.86 12.09 -13.20
CA PRO A 216 9.26 12.93 -14.33
C PRO A 216 8.19 13.03 -15.42
N GLU A 217 8.12 14.17 -16.12
CA GLU A 217 7.10 14.43 -17.15
C GLU A 217 7.27 13.54 -18.40
N ASP A 218 8.48 13.10 -18.68
CA ASP A 218 8.84 12.19 -19.79
C ASP A 218 8.34 10.76 -19.58
N VAL A 219 8.02 10.37 -18.34
CA VAL A 219 7.46 9.06 -18.04
C VAL A 219 5.96 9.06 -18.35
N ASN A 220 5.58 8.42 -19.45
CA ASN A 220 4.18 8.14 -19.74
C ASN A 220 3.64 7.04 -18.83
N ILE A 221 2.59 7.36 -18.06
CA ILE A 221 1.93 6.43 -17.14
C ILE A 221 0.53 6.18 -17.68
N THR A 222 0.26 4.93 -18.05
CA THR A 222 -1.06 4.49 -18.47
C THR A 222 -2.05 4.50 -17.30
N GLN A 223 -3.34 4.53 -17.62
CA GLN A 223 -4.38 4.49 -16.60
C GLN A 223 -4.29 3.22 -15.74
N SER A 224 -3.99 2.07 -16.33
CA SER A 224 -3.85 0.80 -15.60
C SER A 224 -2.68 0.82 -14.61
N CYS A 225 -1.56 1.43 -14.98
CA CYS A 225 -0.43 1.64 -14.06
C CYS A 225 -0.81 2.56 -12.90
N LEU A 226 -1.54 3.64 -13.17
CA LEU A 226 -2.00 4.56 -12.13
C LEU A 226 -2.95 3.86 -11.13
N LEU A 227 -3.88 3.05 -11.63
CA LEU A 227 -4.78 2.24 -10.80
C LEU A 227 -4.02 1.18 -9.99
N THR A 228 -2.98 0.58 -10.57
CA THR A 228 -2.12 -0.38 -9.89
C THR A 228 -1.36 0.29 -8.74
N LEU A 229 -0.79 1.47 -8.96
CA LEU A 229 -0.11 2.25 -7.92
C LEU A 229 -1.08 2.63 -6.77
N ALA A 230 -2.29 3.07 -7.10
CA ALA A 230 -3.32 3.37 -6.09
C ALA A 230 -3.70 2.13 -5.26
N TYR A 231 -3.83 0.96 -5.90
CA TYR A 231 -4.07 -0.30 -5.21
C TYR A 231 -2.90 -0.67 -4.28
N LEU A 232 -1.66 -0.61 -4.79
CA LEU A 232 -0.46 -0.94 -4.02
C LEU A 232 -0.24 0.03 -2.84
N ALA A 233 -0.60 1.30 -3.00
CA ALA A 233 -0.59 2.28 -1.91
C ALA A 233 -1.53 1.84 -0.78
N HIS A 234 -2.76 1.46 -1.14
CA HIS A 234 -3.78 1.00 -0.20
C HIS A 234 -3.37 -0.29 0.50
N GLU A 235 -2.86 -1.28 -0.23
CA GLU A 235 -2.36 -2.53 0.35
C GLU A 235 -1.13 -2.32 1.23
N THR A 236 -0.24 -1.39 0.88
CA THR A 236 0.92 -1.03 1.72
C THR A 236 0.46 -0.54 3.09
N ILE A 237 -0.55 0.35 3.14
CA ILE A 237 -1.12 0.86 4.40
C ILE A 237 -1.79 -0.27 5.17
N ALA A 238 -2.58 -1.12 4.49
CA ALA A 238 -3.25 -2.25 5.11
C ALA A 238 -2.27 -3.20 5.81
N VAL A 239 -1.19 -3.58 5.12
CA VAL A 239 -0.13 -4.44 5.68
C VAL A 239 0.57 -3.74 6.83
N LEU A 240 0.84 -2.44 6.73
CA LEU A 240 1.50 -1.70 7.80
C LEU A 240 0.63 -1.65 9.07
N VAL A 241 -0.67 -1.39 8.94
CA VAL A 241 -1.62 -1.43 10.06
C VAL A 241 -1.68 -2.84 10.68
N ASP A 242 -1.69 -3.90 9.87
CA ASP A 242 -1.62 -5.28 10.35
C ASP A 242 -0.37 -5.52 11.21
N PHE A 243 0.81 -5.05 10.76
CA PHE A 243 2.05 -5.18 11.54
C PHE A 243 2.04 -4.35 12.83
N CYS A 244 1.42 -3.18 12.84
CA CYS A 244 1.27 -2.37 14.05
C CYS A 244 0.41 -3.09 15.10
N ILE A 245 -0.74 -3.64 14.67
CA ILE A 245 -1.63 -4.42 15.55
C ILE A 245 -0.90 -5.67 16.09
N LEU A 246 -0.16 -6.38 15.24
CA LEU A 246 0.67 -7.51 15.65
C LEU A 246 1.76 -7.10 16.64
N THR A 247 2.34 -5.91 16.48
CA THR A 247 3.35 -5.37 17.40
C THR A 247 2.75 -5.11 18.76
N ARG A 248 1.56 -4.48 18.80
CA ARG A 248 0.79 -4.22 20.03
C ARG A 248 0.45 -5.51 20.78
N LEU A 249 -0.07 -6.53 20.08
CA LEU A 249 -0.36 -7.84 20.64
C LEU A 249 0.86 -8.50 21.29
N ASN A 250 1.98 -8.49 20.59
CA ASN A 250 3.21 -9.11 21.10
C ASN A 250 3.77 -8.37 22.31
N THR A 251 3.67 -7.04 22.35
CA THR A 251 4.06 -6.24 23.52
C THR A 251 3.14 -6.53 24.70
N ALA A 252 1.82 -6.51 24.49
CA ALA A 252 0.83 -6.84 25.52
C ALA A 252 1.03 -8.25 26.09
N ASN A 253 1.30 -9.25 25.24
CA ASN A 253 1.57 -10.62 25.67
C ASN A 253 2.84 -10.77 26.52
N ARG A 254 3.81 -9.85 26.40
CA ARG A 254 5.02 -9.80 27.24
C ARG A 254 4.78 -9.13 28.58
N THR A 255 3.82 -8.21 28.67
CA THR A 255 3.51 -7.46 29.89
C THR A 255 2.53 -8.18 30.82
N VAL A 256 1.92 -9.31 30.40
CA VAL A 256 1.05 -10.11 31.28
C VAL A 256 1.88 -11.02 32.18
N ASP A 257 1.51 -11.05 33.46
CA ASP A 257 2.07 -11.93 34.49
C ASP A 257 2.08 -13.40 34.03
N PRO A 258 3.22 -14.15 34.14
CA PRO A 258 3.33 -15.55 33.75
C PRO A 258 2.18 -16.45 34.22
N TYR A 259 1.56 -16.14 35.37
CA TYR A 259 0.48 -16.91 35.97
C TYR A 259 -0.93 -16.55 35.45
N SER A 260 -1.10 -15.46 34.72
CA SER A 260 -2.40 -15.10 34.11
C SER A 260 -2.76 -15.98 32.91
N ARG A 261 -1.83 -16.83 32.45
CA ARG A 261 -2.04 -17.76 31.33
C ARG A 261 -2.72 -19.07 31.70
N VAL A 262 -3.14 -19.26 32.96
CA VAL A 262 -3.85 -20.47 33.39
C VAL A 262 -5.34 -20.37 33.03
N THR A 263 -5.62 -20.39 31.73
CA THR A 263 -6.87 -20.97 31.21
C THR A 263 -6.51 -22.03 30.17
N PRO A 264 -7.15 -23.22 30.15
CA PRO A 264 -6.61 -24.40 29.46
C PRO A 264 -6.68 -24.34 27.91
N SER A 265 -7.03 -23.20 27.31
CA SER A 265 -7.21 -23.05 25.85
C SER A 265 -5.96 -22.53 25.13
N GLY A 266 -4.76 -22.72 25.72
CA GLY A 266 -3.44 -22.26 25.26
C GLY A 266 -2.92 -22.83 23.92
N LYS A 267 -3.80 -23.20 22.98
CA LYS A 267 -3.44 -23.63 21.62
C LYS A 267 -4.29 -22.98 20.52
N SER A 268 -4.87 -21.80 20.73
CA SER A 268 -5.49 -21.07 19.62
C SER A 268 -4.49 -20.11 18.98
N TYR A 269 -3.69 -20.62 18.03
CA TYR A 269 -3.05 -19.78 17.00
C TYR A 269 -4.07 -18.87 16.28
N ASN A 270 -5.36 -19.17 16.42
CA ASN A 270 -6.51 -18.41 15.92
C ASN A 270 -6.72 -17.04 16.59
N MET A 271 -6.07 -16.73 17.72
CA MET A 271 -6.22 -15.44 18.43
C MET A 271 -5.13 -14.41 18.12
N LEU A 272 -4.14 -14.76 17.28
CA LEU A 272 -3.04 -13.87 16.85
C LEU A 272 -3.50 -12.67 15.98
N HIS A 273 -4.80 -12.56 15.68
CA HIS A 273 -5.36 -11.65 14.68
C HIS A 273 -6.43 -10.69 15.19
N ALA A 274 -6.69 -10.74 16.49
CA ALA A 274 -7.68 -9.90 17.11
C ALA A 274 -7.01 -8.58 17.53
N CYS A 275 -7.55 -7.41 17.17
CA CYS A 275 -7.23 -6.20 17.94
C CYS A 275 -7.65 -6.52 19.38
N PRO A 276 -6.73 -6.66 20.34
CA PRO A 276 -7.06 -7.12 21.68
C PRO A 276 -8.05 -6.16 22.35
N GLU A 277 -7.97 -4.86 22.02
CA GLU A 277 -8.89 -3.83 22.50
C GLU A 277 -10.33 -4.02 22.00
N VAL A 278 -10.52 -4.62 20.81
CA VAL A 278 -11.83 -4.86 20.19
C VAL A 278 -12.40 -6.23 20.57
N SER A 279 -11.53 -7.21 20.83
CA SER A 279 -11.91 -8.62 20.97
C SER A 279 -11.99 -9.12 22.41
N GLN A 280 -11.30 -8.49 23.36
CA GLN A 280 -11.29 -8.92 24.78
C GLN A 280 -12.33 -8.22 25.65
N GLY A 281 -13.27 -7.46 25.07
CA GLY A 281 -14.29 -6.75 25.87
C GLY A 281 -13.72 -5.69 26.81
N ARG A 282 -12.45 -5.29 26.66
CA ARG A 282 -11.84 -4.12 27.34
C ARG A 282 -12.30 -2.80 26.69
N GLY A 283 -13.53 -2.76 26.19
CA GLY A 283 -14.10 -1.70 25.37
C GLY A 283 -14.46 -0.41 26.12
N LEU A 284 -13.92 -0.20 27.32
CA LEU A 284 -14.14 1.03 28.09
C LEU A 284 -13.37 2.22 27.49
N ASP A 285 -12.19 1.99 26.90
CA ASP A 285 -11.29 3.06 26.43
C ASP A 285 -11.23 3.22 24.89
N GLY A 286 -12.04 2.46 24.14
CA GLY A 286 -12.00 2.44 22.68
C GLY A 286 -10.69 1.90 22.08
N VAL A 287 -10.57 1.95 20.75
CA VAL A 287 -9.34 1.54 20.05
C VAL A 287 -8.28 2.61 20.24
N LYS A 288 -7.13 2.24 20.83
CA LYS A 288 -6.01 3.18 21.00
C LYS A 288 -5.38 3.52 19.64
N PRO A 289 -5.03 4.80 19.40
CA PRO A 289 -4.37 5.21 18.16
C PRO A 289 -3.05 4.46 17.97
N ILE A 290 -2.74 4.13 16.72
CA ILE A 290 -1.42 3.63 16.34
C ILE A 290 -0.39 4.74 16.49
N THR A 291 0.69 4.45 17.20
CA THR A 291 1.77 5.42 17.48
C THR A 291 2.90 5.33 16.45
N PRO A 292 3.71 6.39 16.27
CA PRO A 292 4.90 6.35 15.42
C PRO A 292 5.92 5.29 15.85
N GLN A 293 5.98 4.98 17.15
CA GLN A 293 6.85 3.95 17.72
C GLN A 293 6.41 2.54 17.28
N GLU A 294 5.11 2.26 17.31
CA GLU A 294 4.55 1.00 16.80
C GLU A 294 4.82 0.83 15.31
N ILE A 295 4.70 1.91 14.51
CA ILE A 295 5.02 1.90 13.08
C ILE A 295 6.50 1.62 12.85
N THR A 296 7.37 2.27 13.62
CA THR A 296 8.83 2.09 13.50
C THR A 296 9.24 0.65 13.84
N GLU A 297 8.66 0.10 14.91
CA GLU A 297 8.89 -1.28 15.34
C GLU A 297 8.31 -2.29 14.34
N ALA A 298 7.12 -2.03 13.79
CA ALA A 298 6.51 -2.82 12.72
C ALA A 298 7.45 -2.90 11.50
N MET A 299 7.97 -1.76 11.04
CA MET A 299 8.92 -1.70 9.92
C MET A 299 10.26 -2.38 10.23
N ARG A 300 10.72 -2.33 11.48
CA ARG A 300 11.93 -3.05 11.93
C ARG A 300 11.71 -4.56 11.86
N ARG A 301 10.56 -5.05 12.35
CA ARG A 301 10.20 -6.48 12.33
C ARG A 301 10.01 -7.02 10.92
N HIS A 302 9.33 -6.29 10.05
CA HIS A 302 9.17 -6.65 8.63
C HIS A 302 10.52 -6.88 7.96
N ARG A 303 11.45 -5.92 8.14
CA ARG A 303 12.83 -6.05 7.62
C ARG A 303 13.55 -7.28 8.17
N GLN A 304 13.46 -7.53 9.48
CA GLN A 304 14.09 -8.71 10.09
C GLN A 304 13.49 -10.03 9.59
N MET A 305 12.17 -10.13 9.46
CA MET A 305 11.51 -11.32 8.96
C MET A 305 11.90 -11.63 7.51
N ALA A 306 11.99 -10.59 6.68
CA ALA A 306 12.45 -10.73 5.31
C ALA A 306 13.89 -11.24 5.19
N MET A 307 14.77 -10.88 6.12
CA MET A 307 16.18 -11.29 6.12
C MET A 307 16.40 -12.72 6.65
N ARG A 308 15.43 -13.31 7.37
CA ARG A 308 15.55 -14.67 7.95
C ARG A 308 15.50 -15.79 6.90
N SER A 309 14.89 -15.55 5.75
CA SER A 309 14.85 -16.49 4.62
C SER A 309 16.22 -16.65 3.94
N SER A 310 17.14 -15.72 4.19
CA SER A 310 18.48 -15.67 3.61
C SER A 310 19.45 -16.59 4.35
N GLY A 311 19.31 -17.90 4.19
CA GLY A 311 20.25 -18.88 4.76
C GLY A 311 21.71 -18.63 4.36
N ARG A 312 22.64 -18.86 5.30
CA ARG A 312 24.10 -19.11 5.21
C ARG A 312 24.99 -18.26 4.27
N TYR A 313 24.54 -17.18 3.66
CA TYR A 313 25.44 -16.26 2.93
C TYR A 313 25.85 -15.11 3.83
N ARG A 314 27.10 -15.16 4.32
CA ARG A 314 27.69 -14.17 5.25
C ARG A 314 27.86 -12.76 4.65
N ASN A 315 27.63 -12.56 3.35
CA ASN A 315 27.86 -11.28 2.65
C ASN A 315 26.67 -10.85 1.78
N ALA A 316 25.50 -10.65 2.38
CA ALA A 316 24.33 -10.11 1.67
C ALA A 316 24.20 -8.58 1.85
N LEU A 317 25.27 -7.82 1.56
CA LEU A 317 25.26 -6.34 1.63
C LEU A 317 24.27 -5.69 0.64
N ASN A 318 23.75 -6.45 -0.33
CA ASN A 318 22.85 -5.98 -1.38
C ASN A 318 21.41 -6.50 -1.27
N PHE A 319 21.01 -7.06 -0.11
CA PHE A 319 19.64 -7.55 0.05
C PHE A 319 18.65 -6.40 0.29
N LYS A 320 17.89 -6.03 -0.74
CA LYS A 320 16.76 -5.11 -0.58
C LYS A 320 15.61 -5.86 0.09
N PRO A 321 15.09 -5.41 1.25
CA PRO A 321 13.91 -6.02 1.84
C PRO A 321 12.73 -5.91 0.87
N PRO A 322 11.86 -6.93 0.78
CA PRO A 322 10.70 -6.90 -0.08
C PRO A 322 9.75 -5.78 0.37
N TYR A 323 9.13 -5.14 -0.63
CA TYR A 323 8.13 -4.12 -0.38
C TYR A 323 6.92 -4.71 0.36
N LEU A 324 6.27 -3.91 1.21
CA LEU A 324 5.17 -4.40 2.05
C LEU A 324 4.01 -4.99 1.25
N ALA A 325 3.69 -4.42 0.08
CA ALA A 325 2.59 -4.85 -0.78
C ALA A 325 2.95 -5.94 -1.81
N MET A 326 4.21 -6.36 -1.92
CA MET A 326 4.68 -7.28 -2.97
C MET A 326 4.83 -8.73 -2.53
#